data_AF-A0A6L6G8Q4-F1
#
_entry.id   AF-A0A6L6G8Q4-F1
#
_cell.length_a   1.000
_cell.length_b   1.000
_cell.length_c   1.000
_cell.angle_alpha   90.00
_cell.angle_beta   90.00
_cell.angle_gamma   90.00
#
_symmetry.space_group_name_H-M   'P 1'
#
loop_
_entity.id
_entity.type
_entity.pdbx_description
1 polymer ?
#
loop_
_entity_poly.entity_id
_entity_poly.type
_entity_poly.pdbx_seq_one_letter_code
_entity_poly.pdbx_strand_id
1 'polypeptide(L)'
;MKIGLRTPSPKKSLKAKTTGAMKRSAKSSLNPYYGKKGAGLINDPKRSAYNFTYNKTTTGLTTDETASCLGCLILVIAFIVIFFIL
;
A
#
# COMPACT_ATOMS: atom_id res chain seq x y z
N MET A 1 -21.38 3.22 -3.67
CA MET A 1 -20.01 2.78 -3.33
C MET A 1 -19.98 1.26 -3.27
N LYS A 2 -18.81 0.63 -3.44
CA LYS A 2 -18.62 -0.81 -3.19
C LYS A 2 -18.21 -0.99 -1.71
N ILE A 3 -18.70 -2.05 -1.06
CA ILE A 3 -18.32 -2.44 0.31
C ILE A 3 -17.58 -3.79 0.20
N GLY A 4 -16.50 -3.95 0.96
CA GLY A 4 -15.72 -5.20 1.00
C GLY A 4 -14.38 -5.17 0.26
N LEU A 5 -13.88 -6.35 -0.13
CA LEU A 5 -12.50 -6.53 -0.60
C LEU A 5 -12.25 -5.92 -1.98
N ARG A 6 -11.12 -5.22 -2.09
CA ARG A 6 -10.56 -4.80 -3.39
C ARG A 6 -9.93 -6.00 -4.08
N THR A 7 -10.25 -6.18 -5.36
CA THR A 7 -9.62 -7.21 -6.19
C THR A 7 -8.15 -6.86 -6.43
N PRO A 8 -7.19 -7.70 -6.01
CA PRO A 8 -5.78 -7.46 -6.27
C PRO A 8 -5.49 -7.57 -7.78
N SER A 9 -4.54 -6.77 -8.27
CA SER A 9 -4.14 -6.80 -9.69
C SER A 9 -2.61 -6.74 -9.81
N PRO A 10 -1.92 -7.88 -10.01
CA PRO A 10 -0.46 -7.97 -9.91
C PRO A 10 0.26 -7.11 -10.95
N LYS A 11 -0.24 -7.08 -12.19
CA LYS A 11 0.28 -6.22 -13.27
C LYS A 11 0.25 -4.74 -12.90
N LYS A 12 -0.83 -4.27 -12.24
CA LYS A 12 -0.95 -2.86 -11.81
C LYS A 12 -0.01 -2.56 -10.65
N SER A 13 0.16 -3.49 -9.72
CA SER A 13 1.10 -3.36 -8.59
C SER A 13 2.54 -3.22 -9.09
N LEU A 14 3.00 -4.11 -9.97
CA LEU A 14 4.36 -4.05 -10.53
C LEU A 14 4.60 -2.77 -11.35
N LYS A 15 3.63 -2.36 -12.17
CA LYS A 15 3.74 -1.11 -12.95
C LYS A 15 3.76 0.13 -12.05
N ALA A 16 3.03 0.11 -10.93
CA ALA A 16 3.01 1.22 -9.98
C ALA A 16 4.37 1.42 -9.30
N LYS A 17 5.13 0.33 -9.08
CA LYS A 17 6.47 0.33 -8.47
C LYS A 17 7.59 0.68 -9.46
N THR A 18 7.44 0.31 -10.74
CA THR A 18 8.47 0.56 -11.77
C THR A 18 8.18 1.86 -12.53
N THR A 19 7.77 1.77 -13.80
CA THR A 19 7.56 2.90 -14.72
C THR A 19 6.63 3.97 -14.18
N GLY A 20 5.60 3.58 -13.42
CA GLY A 20 4.67 4.51 -12.78
C GLY A 20 5.33 5.35 -11.68
N ALA A 21 6.27 4.80 -10.92
CA ALA A 21 6.97 5.53 -9.87
C ALA A 21 7.85 6.63 -10.47
N MET A 22 8.64 6.30 -11.50
CA MET A 22 9.49 7.25 -12.20
C MET A 22 8.68 8.43 -12.78
N LYS A 23 7.56 8.15 -13.45
CA LYS A 23 6.69 9.20 -14.01
C LYS A 23 6.08 10.10 -12.94
N ARG A 24 5.73 9.56 -11.76
CA ARG A 24 5.21 10.37 -10.64
C ARG A 24 6.29 11.27 -10.03
N SER A 25 7.51 10.77 -9.90
CA SER A 25 8.66 11.56 -9.42
C SER A 25 8.88 12.78 -10.31
N ALA A 26 9.01 12.57 -11.63
CA ALA A 26 9.18 13.68 -12.58
C ALA A 26 8.04 14.72 -12.50
N LYS A 27 6.78 14.26 -12.42
CA LYS A 27 5.63 15.18 -12.27
C LYS A 27 5.64 15.95 -10.95
N SER A 28 6.08 15.30 -9.87
CA SER A 28 6.18 15.94 -8.56
C SER A 28 7.29 17.00 -8.52
N SER A 29 8.39 16.80 -9.26
CA SER A 29 9.48 17.78 -9.34
C SER A 29 9.11 19.02 -10.15
N LEU A 30 8.26 18.86 -11.16
CA LEU A 30 7.87 19.96 -12.05
C LEU A 30 6.67 20.77 -11.53
N ASN A 31 5.76 20.16 -10.78
CA ASN A 31 4.57 20.83 -10.27
C ASN A 31 4.57 20.87 -8.73
N PRO A 32 4.76 22.04 -8.11
CA PRO A 32 4.81 22.19 -6.64
C PRO A 32 3.49 21.85 -5.95
N TYR A 33 2.38 21.84 -6.69
CA TYR A 33 1.04 21.53 -6.22
C TYR A 33 0.68 20.04 -6.30
N TYR A 34 1.46 19.23 -7.03
CA TYR A 34 1.20 17.81 -7.21
C TYR A 34 1.40 17.04 -5.90
N GLY A 35 0.41 16.22 -5.51
CA GLY A 35 0.49 15.37 -4.31
C GLY A 35 0.30 16.08 -2.96
N LYS A 36 0.04 17.40 -2.93
CA LYS A 36 -0.23 18.14 -1.69
C LYS A 36 -1.61 17.78 -1.11
N LYS A 37 -1.71 17.82 0.23
CA LYS A 37 -2.97 17.59 0.96
C LYS A 37 -4.00 18.65 0.55
N GLY A 38 -5.23 18.23 0.25
CA GLY A 38 -6.31 19.12 -0.17
C GLY A 38 -6.39 19.39 -1.68
N ALA A 39 -5.35 19.05 -2.46
CA ALA A 39 -5.35 19.27 -3.91
C ALA A 39 -6.49 18.53 -4.65
N GLY A 40 -6.98 17.41 -4.10
CA GLY A 40 -8.11 16.68 -4.67
C GLY A 40 -9.45 17.40 -4.56
N LEU A 41 -9.65 18.23 -3.52
CA LEU A 41 -10.89 19.02 -3.36
C LEU A 41 -10.94 20.18 -4.36
N ILE A 42 -9.78 20.78 -4.64
CA ILE A 42 -9.66 21.92 -5.54
C ILE A 42 -9.76 21.48 -7.01
N ASN A 43 -9.13 20.35 -7.37
CA ASN A 43 -9.21 19.84 -8.75
C ASN A 43 -10.56 19.17 -9.05
N ASP A 44 -11.05 18.27 -8.20
CA ASP A 44 -12.25 17.45 -8.46
C ASP A 44 -13.01 17.11 -7.15
N PRO A 45 -13.88 17.98 -6.63
CA PRO A 45 -14.52 17.81 -5.32
C PRO A 45 -15.41 16.56 -5.23
N LYS A 46 -16.21 16.27 -6.29
CA LYS A 46 -17.09 15.10 -6.36
C LYS A 46 -16.30 13.79 -6.25
N ARG A 47 -15.17 13.70 -6.95
CA ARG A 47 -14.31 12.52 -6.95
C ARG A 47 -13.60 12.35 -5.61
N SER A 48 -13.17 13.47 -5.01
CA SER A 48 -12.55 13.48 -3.69
C SER A 48 -13.49 12.90 -2.62
N ALA A 49 -14.75 13.35 -2.58
CA ALA A 49 -15.75 12.84 -1.65
C ALA A 49 -16.04 11.33 -1.84
N TYR A 50 -16.16 10.89 -3.10
CA TYR A 50 -16.34 9.47 -3.41
C TYR A 50 -15.14 8.61 -2.98
N ASN A 51 -13.91 9.06 -3.26
CA ASN A 51 -12.70 8.32 -2.89
C ASN A 51 -12.51 8.24 -1.37
N PHE A 52 -12.87 9.30 -0.63
CA PHE A 52 -12.82 9.31 0.84
C PHE A 52 -13.71 8.21 1.43
N THR A 53 -14.95 8.11 0.95
CA THR A 53 -15.89 7.11 1.44
C THR A 53 -15.52 5.70 0.97
N TYR A 54 -15.13 5.53 -0.30
CA TYR A 54 -14.65 4.26 -0.85
C TYR A 54 -13.44 3.70 -0.08
N ASN A 55 -12.50 4.56 0.33
CA ASN A 55 -11.33 4.15 1.09
C ASN A 55 -11.64 3.70 2.51
N LYS A 56 -12.71 4.22 3.13
CA LYS A 56 -13.18 3.79 4.45
C LYS A 56 -13.95 2.47 4.41
N THR A 57 -14.71 2.23 3.33
CA THR A 57 -15.63 1.08 3.26
C THR A 57 -15.06 -0.13 2.53
N THR A 58 -13.83 -0.05 2.01
CA THR A 58 -13.17 -1.16 1.31
C THR A 58 -11.80 -1.47 1.89
N THR A 59 -11.53 -2.75 2.11
CA THR A 59 -10.25 -3.29 2.60
C THR A 59 -9.45 -3.90 1.46
N GLY A 60 -8.12 -3.82 1.54
CA GLY A 60 -7.23 -4.49 0.61
C GLY A 60 -6.95 -5.91 1.07
N LEU A 61 -6.76 -6.84 0.13
CA LEU A 61 -6.05 -8.09 0.37
C LEU A 61 -4.54 -7.80 0.46
N THR A 62 -4.15 -6.97 1.41
CA THR A 62 -2.81 -7.13 1.97
C THR A 62 -3.06 -8.08 3.12
N THR A 63 -2.64 -9.32 2.94
CA THR A 63 -2.36 -10.19 4.08
C THR A 63 -1.52 -9.36 5.03
N ASP A 64 -2.16 -8.84 6.06
CA ASP A 64 -1.49 -8.22 7.17
C ASP A 64 -0.73 -9.35 7.86
N GLU A 65 0.48 -9.57 7.34
CA GLU A 65 1.62 -10.14 8.04
C GLU A 65 2.01 -9.26 9.24
N THR A 66 1.05 -8.65 9.93
CA THR A 66 1.26 -7.99 11.22
C THR A 66 1.21 -9.00 12.36
N ALA A 67 1.04 -10.30 12.07
CA ALA A 67 1.23 -11.39 13.02
C ALA A 67 2.55 -12.19 12.81
N SER A 68 3.40 -11.86 11.83
CA SER A 68 4.61 -12.66 11.51
C SER A 68 5.92 -12.13 12.11
N CYS A 69 5.98 -10.90 12.66
CA CYS A 69 7.21 -10.42 13.33
C CYS A 69 7.55 -11.24 14.59
N LEU A 70 6.56 -11.76 15.31
CA LEU A 70 6.80 -12.70 16.41
C LEU A 70 7.07 -14.12 15.90
N GLY A 71 6.42 -14.55 14.81
CA GLY A 71 6.59 -15.89 14.25
C GLY A 71 7.98 -16.15 13.67
N CYS A 72 8.54 -15.19 12.92
CA CYS A 72 9.87 -15.34 12.34
C CYS A 72 10.99 -15.36 13.39
N LEU A 73 10.87 -14.58 14.47
CA LEU A 73 11.86 -14.62 15.56
C LEU A 73 11.88 -15.97 16.27
N ILE A 74 10.71 -16.56 16.53
CA ILE A 74 10.61 -17.87 17.21
C ILE A 74 11.22 -18.98 16.36
N LEU A 75 10.97 -18.99 15.04
CA LEU A 75 11.57 -19.99 14.14
C LEU A 75 13.09 -19.83 14.04
N VAL A 76 13.60 -18.61 13.93
CA VAL A 76 15.07 -18.36 13.89
C VAL A 76 15.73 -18.76 15.21
N ILE A 77 15.12 -18.44 16.36
CA ILE A 77 15.64 -18.84 17.67
C ILE A 77 15.61 -20.37 17.83
N ALA A 78 14.53 -21.04 17.41
CA ALA A 78 14.43 -22.50 17.46
C ALA A 78 15.52 -23.18 16.62
N PHE A 79 15.79 -22.69 15.40
CA PHE A 79 16.86 -23.22 14.55
C PHE A 79 18.26 -23.02 15.16
N ILE A 80 18.52 -21.86 15.78
CA ILE A 80 19.80 -21.59 16.45
C ILE A 80 19.99 -22.51 17.66
N VAL A 81 18.96 -22.68 18.49
CA VAL A 81 19.02 -23.55 19.69
C VAL A 81 19.22 -25.02 19.29
N ILE A 82 18.55 -25.49 18.24
CA ILE A 82 18.73 -26.86 17.72
C ILE A 82 20.14 -27.08 17.18
N PHE A 83 20.73 -26.08 16.52
CA PHE A 83 22.10 -26.16 15.98
C PHE A 83 23.19 -26.18 17.06
N PHE A 84 22.95 -25.59 18.23
CA PHE A 84 23.90 -25.58 19.36
C PHE A 84 23.74 -26.74 20.35
N ILE A 85 22.62 -27.46 20.31
CA ILE A 85 22.37 -28.64 21.14
C ILE A 85 22.81 -29.94 20.44
N LEU A 86 22.90 -29.93 19.11
CA LEU A 86 23.49 -31.01 18.31
C LEU A 86 25.02 -30.91 18.28
#